data_AF-A0A7W9YEB2-F1
#
_entry.id   AF-A0A7W9YEB2-F1
#
_cell.length_a   1.000
_cell.length_b   1.000
_cell.length_c   1.000
_cell.angle_alpha   90.00
_cell.angle_beta   90.00
_cell.angle_gamma   90.00
#
_symmetry.space_group_name_H-M   'P 1'
#
loop_
_entity.id
_entity.type
_entity.pdbx_description
1 polymer ?
#
loop_
_entity_poly.entity_id
_entity_poly.type
_entity_poly.pdbx_seq_one_letter_code
_entity_poly.pdbx_strand_id
1 'polypeptide(L)' 'MTSPVSRVVHGFITVTYDPRLPFLQRFTIRERGGRIVRLRAPRGEAHRALVRECGLSRSAAARILNRLDGGQVHW' A
#
# COMPACT_ATOMS: atom_id res chain seq x y z
N MET A 1 -18.49 -11.35 8.11
CA MET A 1 -17.05 -11.28 8.46
C MET A 1 -16.41 -10.17 7.64
N THR A 2 -16.01 -9.08 8.28
CA THR A 2 -15.26 -8.00 7.64
C THR A 2 -13.90 -8.52 7.17
N SER A 3 -13.60 -8.35 5.89
CA SER A 3 -12.30 -8.77 5.35
C SER A 3 -11.19 -7.93 6.00
N PRO A 4 -10.09 -8.52 6.52
CA PRO A 4 -9.00 -7.76 7.13
C PRO A 4 -8.12 -7.05 6.09
N VAL A 5 -8.55 -7.05 4.84
CA VAL A 5 -7.86 -6.45 3.71
C VAL A 5 -8.14 -4.95 3.70
N SER A 6 -7.12 -4.16 4.01
CA SER A 6 -7.17 -2.70 3.95
C SER A 6 -6.86 -2.22 2.53
N ARG A 7 -7.57 -1.20 2.04
CA ARG A 7 -7.32 -0.60 0.71
C ARG A 7 -7.29 0.92 0.82
N VAL A 8 -6.29 1.54 0.20
CA VAL A 8 -6.15 2.99 0.06
C VAL A 8 -5.98 3.35 -1.42
N VAL A 9 -6.71 4.38 -1.86
CA VAL A 9 -6.58 4.96 -3.20
C VAL A 9 -6.05 6.39 -3.05
N HIS A 10 -5.01 6.73 -3.80
CA HIS A 10 -4.39 8.05 -3.82
C HIS A 10 -4.13 8.49 -5.26
N GLY A 11 -5.00 9.35 -5.80
CA GLY A 11 -4.98 9.73 -7.21
C GLY A 11 -5.15 8.50 -8.11
N PHE A 12 -4.11 8.19 -8.88
CA PHE A 12 -4.06 7.03 -9.76
C PHE A 12 -3.49 5.78 -9.09
N ILE A 13 -3.04 5.82 -7.83
CA ILE A 13 -2.41 4.66 -7.19
C ILE A 13 -3.40 3.97 -6.24
N THR A 14 -3.45 2.64 -6.31
CA THR A 14 -4.16 1.79 -5.36
C THR A 14 -3.15 0.95 -4.59
N VAL A 15 -3.22 1.01 -3.27
CA VAL A 15 -2.44 0.15 -2.38
C VAL A 15 -3.39 -0.71 -1.55
N THR A 16 -3.12 -2.00 -1.47
CA THR A 16 -3.87 -2.98 -0.68
C THR A 16 -2.93 -3.66 0.30
N TYR A 17 -3.41 -3.92 1.52
CA TYR A 17 -2.70 -4.64 2.57
C TYR A 17 -3.53 -5.84 3.02
N ASP A 18 -2.93 -7.03 3.01
CA ASP A 18 -3.54 -8.27 3.53
C ASP A 18 -2.63 -8.90 4.60
N PRO A 19 -3.00 -8.85 5.90
CA PRO A 19 -2.17 -9.39 6.97
C PRO A 19 -2.13 -10.92 6.98
N ARG A 20 -3.04 -11.61 6.28
CA ARG A 20 -3.08 -13.08 6.19
C ARG A 20 -2.04 -13.64 5.22
N LEU A 21 -1.49 -12.80 4.34
CA LEU A 21 -0.44 -13.21 3.42
C LEU A 21 0.93 -13.29 4.12
N PRO A 22 1.86 -14.11 3.58
CA PRO A 22 3.25 -14.10 4.01
C PRO A 22 3.82 -12.68 4.00
N PHE A 23 4.75 -12.37 4.91
CA PHE A 23 5.30 -11.02 5.10
C PHE A 23 5.70 -10.30 3.80
N LEU A 24 6.34 -11.03 2.88
CA LEU A 24 6.80 -10.52 1.58
C LEU A 24 5.66 -10.17 0.61
N GLN A 25 4.44 -10.63 0.88
CA GLN A 25 3.28 -10.51 -0.01
C GLN A 25 2.18 -9.63 0.56
N ARG A 26 2.36 -9.04 1.75
CA ARG A 26 1.30 -8.30 2.43
C ARG A 26 0.83 -7.06 1.68
N PHE A 27 1.69 -6.39 0.92
CA PHE A 27 1.31 -5.20 0.17
C PHE A 27 1.20 -5.44 -1.34
N THR A 28 0.14 -4.87 -1.92
CA THR A 28 -0.09 -4.81 -3.36
C THR A 28 -0.25 -3.36 -3.81
N ILE A 29 0.61 -2.89 -4.71
CA ILE A 29 0.60 -1.53 -5.30
C ILE A 29 0.30 -1.62 -6.80
N ARG A 30 -0.72 -0.87 -7.23
CA ARG A 30 -1.16 -0.80 -8.64
C ARG A 30 -1.35 0.65 -9.05
N GLU A 31 -0.89 1.02 -10.24
CA GLU A 31 -1.17 2.31 -10.86
C GLU A 31 -2.35 2.19 -11.85
N ARG A 32 -3.25 3.17 -11.83
CA ARG A 32 -4.49 3.22 -12.61
C ARG A 32 -4.09 3.58 -14.03
N GLY A 33 -4.29 2.62 -14.94
CA GLY A 33 -3.66 2.57 -16.26
C GLY A 33 -3.15 1.17 -16.62
N GLY A 34 -3.27 0.20 -15.71
CA GLY A 34 -2.90 -1.20 -15.94
C GLY A 34 -1.45 -1.52 -15.58
N ARG A 35 -0.63 -0.50 -15.30
CA ARG A 35 0.75 -0.68 -14.87
C ARG A 35 0.82 -1.21 -13.44
N ILE A 36 1.37 -2.41 -13.30
CA ILE A 36 1.65 -3.02 -12.00
C ILE A 36 3.04 -2.56 -11.57
N VAL A 37 3.09 -1.78 -10.51
CA VAL A 37 4.32 -1.28 -9.90
C VAL A 37 4.92 -2.36 -8.99
N ARG A 38 4.12 -2.91 -8.07
CA ARG A 38 4.59 -3.99 -7.19
C ARG A 38 3.42 -4.79 -6.62
N LEU A 39 3.17 -6.00 -7.13
CA LEU A 39 1.97 -6.75 -6.74
C LEU A 39 2.04 -7.32 -5.32
N ARG A 40 3.22 -7.66 -4.82
CA ARG A 40 3.40 -8.40 -3.57
C ARG A 40 4.76 -8.06 -2.98
N ALA A 41 4.81 -7.05 -2.12
CA ALA A 41 6.04 -6.58 -1.53
C ALA A 41 5.94 -6.42 -0.01
N PRO A 42 7.07 -6.55 0.72
CA PRO A 42 7.15 -6.13 2.11
C PRO A 42 7.08 -4.60 2.23
N ARG A 43 6.78 -4.10 3.44
CA ARG A 43 6.55 -2.67 3.72
C ARG A 43 7.64 -1.74 3.22
N GLY A 44 8.92 -2.09 3.40
CA GLY A 44 10.05 -1.28 2.96
C GLY A 44 10.16 -1.16 1.44
N GLU A 45 9.90 -2.26 0.72
CA GLU A 45 9.82 -2.24 -0.74
C GLU A 45 8.59 -1.46 -1.23
N ALA A 46 7.45 -1.63 -0.55
CA ALA A 46 6.24 -0.86 -0.85
C ALA A 46 6.48 0.65 -0.72
N HIS A 47 7.20 1.09 0.32
CA HIS A 47 7.58 2.50 0.50
C HIS A 47 8.47 3.01 -0.64
N ARG A 48 9.51 2.23 -1.01
CA ARG A 48 10.42 2.57 -2.12
C ARG A 48 9.69 2.67 -3.45
N ALA A 49 8.77 1.75 -3.73
CA ALA A 49 7.95 1.74 -4.94
C ALA A 49 7.06 3.00 -5.01
N LEU A 50 6.39 3.36 -3.92
CA LEU A 50 5.58 4.57 -3.86
C LEU A 50 6.41 5.84 -4.12
N VAL A 51 7.63 5.91 -3.61
CA VAL A 51 8.50 7.09 -3.81
C VAL A 51 9.12 7.12 -5.21
N ARG A 52 9.75 6.03 -5.64
CA ARG A 52 10.56 6.00 -6.86
C ARG A 52 9.74 5.80 -8.12
N GLU A 53 8.73 4.93 -8.06
CA GLU A 53 7.97 4.52 -9.23
C GLU A 53 6.66 5.31 -9.36
N CYS A 54 6.02 5.62 -8.22
CA CYS A 54 4.77 6.39 -8.20
C CYS A 54 4.96 7.90 -7.96
N GLY A 55 6.19 8.36 -7.74
CA GLY A 55 6.52 9.78 -7.59
C GLY A 55 6.00 10.44 -6.30
N LEU A 56 5.62 9.67 -5.28
CA LEU A 56 5.15 10.23 -4.01
C LEU A 56 6.31 10.79 -3.18
N SER A 57 6.01 11.84 -2.41
CA SER A 57 6.92 12.26 -1.35
C SER A 57 7.07 11.15 -0.30
N ARG A 58 8.23 11.09 0.37
CA ARG A 58 8.49 10.11 1.44
C ARG A 58 7.42 10.12 2.52
N SER A 59 6.93 11.30 2.88
CA SER A 59 5.89 11.50 3.89
C SER A 59 4.50 11.10 3.41
N ALA A 60 4.17 11.30 2.12
CA ALA A 60 2.94 10.79 1.54
C ALA A 60 2.92 9.26 1.48
N ALA A 61 4.02 8.64 1.01
CA ALA A 61 4.17 7.19 0.99
C ALA A 61 4.04 6.57 2.40
N ALA A 62 4.71 7.15 3.40
CA ALA A 62 4.62 6.68 4.79
C ALA A 62 3.20 6.81 5.35
N ARG A 63 2.49 7.92 5.09
CA ARG A 63 1.10 8.12 5.51
C ARG A 63 0.16 7.06 4.92
N ILE A 64 0.31 6.72 3.63
CA ILE A 64 -0.49 5.67 2.99
C ILE A 64 -0.25 4.33 3.66
N LEU A 65 1.01 3.94 3.86
CA LEU A 65 1.33 2.65 4.48
C LEU A 65 0.95 2.60 5.97
N ASN A 66 1.03 3.70 6.72
CA ASN A 66 0.57 3.76 8.11
C ASN A 66 -0.94 3.56 8.22
N ARG A 67 -1.72 4.15 7.30
CA ARG A 67 -3.19 3.97 7.27
C ARG A 67 -3.58 2.52 7.01
N LEU A 68 -2.77 1.78 6.26
CA LEU A 68 -3.00 0.37 5.94
C LEU A 68 -2.66 -0.56 7.12
N ASP A 69 -1.54 -0.30 7.81
CA ASP A 69 -1.10 -1.08 8.98
C ASP A 69 -1.95 -0.80 10.22
N GLY A 70 -2.37 0.46 10.39
CA GLY A 70 -3.10 0.95 11.56
C GLY A 70 -4.58 1.12 11.29
N GLY A 71 -5.28 0.07 10.85
CA GLY A 71 -6.73 0.06 10.60
C GLY A 71 -7.64 0.34 11.81
N GLN A 72 -7.24 1.22 12.74
CA GLN A 72 -8.04 1.94 13.71
C GLN A 72 -7.27 3.21 14.13
N VAL A 73 -7.68 4.37 13.61
CA VAL A 73 -7.65 5.60 14.41
C VAL A 73 -9.11 6.04 14.50
N HIS A 74 -9.84 5.41 15.42
CA HIS A 74 -11.03 6.03 15.95
C HIS A 74 -10.54 7.03 17.00
N TRP A 75 -10.74 8.31 16.67
CA TRP A 75 -10.69 9.52 17.51
C TRP A 75 -9.57 9.60 18.55
#